data_AF-A0A0L0RXX7-F1
#
_entry.id   AF-A0A0L0RXX7-F1
#
_cell.length_a   1.000
_cell.length_b   1.000
_cell.length_c   1.000
_cell.angle_alpha   90.00
_cell.angle_beta   90.00
_cell.angle_gamma   90.00
#
_symmetry.space_group_name_H-M   'P 1'
#
loop_
_entity.id
_entity.type
_entity.pdbx_description
1 polymer ?
#
loop_
_entity_poly.entity_id
_entity_poly.type
_entity_poly.pdbx_seq_one_letter_code
_entity_poly.pdbx_strand_id
1 'polypeptide(L)'
;MLHLLGVNLPDRKKVPVSLSYFFGVGRKLGEQICHQLSIHPACKLQDLTDAQINQLGELLNKMTLEGDLKREIKNRVLHHRQIGTVTGKKFELGLPVRGQRTRTNARTANKLNRRWLAKDYSTMTAPRPLPTPLATIPAPHHMPLAARAMPVMAHMLNFLKRV
;
A
#
# COMPACT_ATOMS: atom_id res chain seq x y z
N MET A 1 -21.76 14.57 -4.29
CA MET A 1 -20.37 14.10 -4.48
C MET A 1 -20.33 13.39 -5.80
N LEU A 2 -19.48 13.83 -6.73
CA LEU A 2 -19.34 13.18 -8.03
C LEU A 2 -18.20 12.15 -7.98
N HIS A 3 -18.52 10.90 -8.30
CA HIS A 3 -17.55 9.82 -8.44
C HIS A 3 -17.28 9.57 -9.92
N LEU A 4 -16.03 9.73 -10.35
CA LEU A 4 -15.65 9.62 -11.75
C LEU A 4 -14.32 8.86 -11.86
N LEU A 5 -14.30 7.79 -12.66
CA LEU A 5 -13.12 6.91 -12.87
C LEU A 5 -12.42 6.44 -11.55
N GLY A 6 -13.17 6.18 -10.48
CA GLY A 6 -12.59 5.71 -9.22
C GLY A 6 -12.05 6.82 -8.31
N VAL A 7 -12.17 8.09 -8.69
CA VAL A 7 -11.76 9.26 -7.88
C VAL A 7 -13.00 10.06 -7.45
N ASN A 8 -12.97 10.56 -6.22
CA ASN A 8 -14.02 11.42 -5.67
C ASN A 8 -13.67 12.88 -5.95
N LEU A 9 -14.52 13.57 -6.71
CA LEU A 9 -14.35 14.99 -7.01
C LEU A 9 -15.22 15.86 -6.09
N PRO A 10 -14.70 17.01 -5.64
CA PRO A 10 -15.48 17.95 -4.84
C PRO A 10 -16.44 18.80 -5.69
N ASP A 11 -17.74 18.67 -5.47
CA ASP A 11 -18.80 19.28 -6.31
C ASP A 11 -18.78 20.82 -6.35
N ARG A 12 -18.36 21.46 -5.25
CA ARG A 12 -18.39 22.93 -5.09
C ARG A 12 -17.27 23.64 -5.87
N LYS A 13 -16.28 22.90 -6.38
CA LYS A 13 -15.13 23.47 -7.09
C LYS A 13 -15.45 23.63 -8.58
N LYS A 14 -14.72 24.55 -9.22
CA LYS A 14 -14.75 24.72 -10.68
C LYS A 14 -14.27 23.44 -11.36
N VAL A 15 -14.82 23.12 -12.53
CA VAL A 15 -14.44 21.91 -13.30
C VAL A 15 -12.92 21.79 -13.52
N PRO A 16 -12.18 22.79 -14.05
CA PRO A 16 -10.75 22.64 -14.33
C PRO A 16 -9.91 22.40 -13.06
N VAL A 17 -10.35 22.95 -11.92
CA VAL A 17 -9.69 22.73 -10.63
C VAL A 17 -10.02 21.34 -10.08
N SER A 18 -11.26 20.89 -10.24
CA SER A 18 -11.70 19.56 -9.80
C SER A 18 -10.99 18.45 -10.58
N LEU A 19 -10.76 18.65 -11.88
CA LEU A 19 -10.00 17.72 -12.70
C LEU A 19 -8.54 17.55 -12.25
N SER A 20 -7.95 18.53 -11.58
CA SER A 20 -6.57 18.43 -11.09
C SER A 20 -6.37 17.43 -9.94
N TYR A 21 -7.46 16.87 -9.41
CA TYR A 21 -7.39 15.76 -8.46
C TYR A 21 -6.96 14.45 -9.12
N PHE A 22 -7.18 14.29 -10.42
CA PHE A 22 -6.66 13.15 -11.17
C PHE A 22 -5.15 13.28 -11.35
N PHE A 23 -4.41 12.24 -10.97
CA PHE A 23 -2.99 12.15 -11.24
C PHE A 23 -2.73 12.08 -12.75
N GLY A 24 -2.00 13.08 -13.25
CA GLY A 24 -1.72 13.27 -14.68
C GLY A 24 -2.43 14.48 -15.27
N VAL A 25 -3.50 14.98 -14.65
CA VAL A 25 -4.22 16.17 -15.12
C VAL A 25 -3.76 17.40 -14.35
N GLY A 26 -3.12 18.33 -15.06
CA GLY A 26 -2.76 19.65 -14.54
C GLY A 26 -3.80 20.71 -14.89
N ARG A 27 -3.59 21.94 -14.42
CA ARG A 27 -4.46 23.08 -14.73
C ARG A 27 -4.64 23.32 -16.24
N LYS A 28 -3.55 23.28 -17.01
CA LYS A 28 -3.57 23.49 -18.47
C LYS A 28 -4.39 22.41 -19.19
N LEU A 29 -4.16 21.13 -18.87
CA LEU A 29 -4.93 20.03 -19.44
C LEU A 29 -6.41 20.14 -19.05
N GLY A 30 -6.71 20.47 -17.79
CA GLY A 30 -8.09 20.70 -17.34
C GLY A 30 -8.80 21.81 -18.13
N GLU A 31 -8.13 22.94 -18.38
CA GLU A 31 -8.66 24.03 -19.22
C GLU A 31 -8.88 23.57 -20.67
N GLN A 32 -7.94 22.81 -21.25
CA GLN A 32 -8.08 22.25 -22.60
C GLN A 32 -9.26 21.29 -22.74
N ILE A 33 -9.45 20.41 -21.75
CA ILE A 33 -10.60 19.49 -21.71
C ILE A 33 -11.92 20.27 -21.63
N CYS A 34 -11.97 21.33 -20.80
CA CYS A 34 -13.16 22.18 -20.72
C CYS A 34 -13.45 22.87 -22.06
N HIS A 35 -12.42 23.38 -22.75
CA HIS A 35 -12.60 24.00 -24.06
C HIS A 35 -13.10 23.01 -25.12
N GLN A 36 -12.58 21.77 -25.12
CA GLN A 36 -13.00 20.74 -26.06
C GLN A 36 -14.47 20.33 -25.86
N LEU A 37 -14.93 20.30 -24.61
CA LEU A 37 -16.32 19.99 -24.25
C LEU A 37 -17.24 21.22 -24.26
N SER A 38 -16.72 22.40 -24.67
CA SER A 38 -17.46 23.68 -24.66
C SER A 38 -18.06 24.02 -23.27
N ILE A 39 -17.37 23.63 -22.20
CA ILE A 39 -17.77 23.93 -20.81
C ILE A 39 -17.12 25.24 -20.37
N HIS A 40 -17.92 26.15 -19.83
CA HIS A 40 -17.42 27.42 -19.32
C HIS A 40 -16.46 27.20 -18.12
N PRO A 41 -15.27 27.82 -18.08
CA PRO A 41 -14.25 27.55 -17.07
C PRO A 41 -14.64 27.97 -15.64
N ALA A 42 -15.64 28.84 -15.49
CA ALA A 42 -16.19 29.20 -14.17
C ALA A 42 -17.32 28.26 -13.70
N CYS A 43 -17.76 27.33 -14.55
CA CYS A 43 -18.79 26.36 -14.20
C CYS A 43 -18.32 25.46 -13.04
N LYS A 44 -19.21 25.20 -12.09
CA LYS A 44 -18.93 24.26 -11.00
C LYS A 44 -19.30 22.85 -11.42
N LEU A 45 -18.69 21.88 -10.77
CA LEU A 45 -18.94 20.47 -11.08
C LEU A 45 -20.40 20.04 -10.83
N GLN A 46 -21.05 20.65 -9.85
CA GLN A 46 -22.48 20.44 -9.57
C GLN A 46 -23.43 20.91 -10.69
N ASP A 47 -22.99 21.85 -11.54
CA ASP A 47 -23.85 22.48 -12.55
C ASP A 47 -23.72 21.77 -13.91
N LEU A 48 -22.98 20.65 -13.98
CA LEU A 48 -22.78 19.88 -15.20
C LEU A 48 -23.97 18.97 -15.49
N THR A 49 -24.27 18.80 -16.78
CA THR A 49 -25.28 17.84 -17.22
C THR A 49 -24.70 16.43 -17.30
N ASP A 50 -25.54 15.41 -17.15
CA ASP A 50 -25.12 14.00 -17.22
C ASP A 50 -24.46 13.66 -18.57
N ALA A 51 -24.90 14.28 -19.66
CA ALA A 51 -24.28 14.14 -20.98
C ALA A 51 -22.83 14.65 -20.99
N GLN A 52 -22.56 15.80 -20.37
CA GLN A 52 -21.21 16.36 -20.27
C GLN A 52 -20.32 15.51 -19.36
N ILE A 53 -20.88 14.92 -18.30
CA ILE A 53 -20.17 14.01 -17.40
C ILE A 53 -19.74 12.74 -18.15
N ASN A 54 -20.63 12.18 -18.97
CA ASN A 54 -20.31 11.00 -19.80
C ASN A 54 -19.22 11.31 -20.83
N GLN A 55 -19.33 12.44 -21.54
CA GLN A 55 -18.31 12.88 -22.50
C GLN A 55 -16.94 13.11 -21.84
N LEU A 56 -16.93 13.69 -20.64
CA LEU A 56 -15.73 13.86 -19.84
C LEU A 56 -15.11 12.52 -19.46
N GLY A 57 -15.94 11.54 -19.06
CA GLY A 57 -15.49 10.18 -18.77
C GLY A 57 -14.86 9.49 -19.97
N GLU A 58 -15.47 9.59 -21.16
CA GLU A 58 -14.92 9.03 -22.40
C GLU A 58 -13.57 9.65 -22.78
N LEU A 59 -13.44 10.97 -22.63
CA LEU A 59 -12.20 11.68 -22.94
C LEU A 59 -11.09 11.32 -21.96
N LEU A 60 -11.40 11.24 -20.67
CA LEU A 60 -10.44 10.84 -19.64
C LEU A 60 -9.98 9.38 -19.80
N ASN A 61 -10.86 8.47 -20.21
CA ASN A 61 -10.51 7.08 -20.51
C ASN A 61 -9.51 6.93 -21.68
N LYS A 62 -9.52 7.85 -22.64
CA LYS A 62 -8.56 7.84 -23.77
C LYS A 62 -7.16 8.30 -23.36
N MET A 63 -7.04 9.00 -22.23
CA MET A 63 -5.77 9.53 -21.73
C MET A 63 -5.08 8.53 -20.79
N THR A 64 -3.75 8.52 -20.78
CA THR A 64 -2.97 7.74 -19.81
C THR A 64 -2.98 8.44 -18.45
N LEU A 65 -3.90 8.05 -17.57
CA LEU A 65 -4.11 8.68 -16.26
C LEU A 65 -3.84 7.72 -15.09
N GLU A 66 -3.72 8.30 -13.90
CA GLU A 66 -3.69 7.59 -12.62
C GLU A 66 -2.71 6.41 -12.56
N GLY A 67 -3.24 5.19 -12.54
CA GLY A 67 -2.48 3.96 -12.36
C GLY A 67 -1.52 3.71 -13.50
N ASP A 68 -1.94 3.97 -14.74
CA ASP A 68 -1.14 3.69 -15.92
C ASP A 68 0.04 4.67 -16.01
N LEU A 69 -0.19 5.96 -15.75
CA LEU A 69 0.88 6.95 -15.68
C LEU A 69 1.86 6.64 -14.53
N LYS A 70 1.36 6.21 -13.36
CA LYS A 70 2.22 5.78 -12.23
C LYS A 70 3.07 4.56 -12.58
N ARG A 71 2.49 3.58 -13.29
CA ARG A 71 3.19 2.37 -13.77
C ARG A 71 4.25 2.73 -14.79
N GLU A 72 3.93 3.60 -15.74
CA GLU A 72 4.89 4.05 -16.75
C GLU A 72 6.10 4.75 -16.11
N ILE A 73 5.86 5.66 -15.16
CA ILE A 73 6.94 6.32 -14.41
C ILE A 73 7.78 5.30 -13.61
N LYS A 74 7.13 4.34 -12.94
CA LYS A 74 7.83 3.26 -12.22
C LYS A 74 8.69 2.44 -13.16
N ASN A 75 8.19 2.07 -14.33
CA ASN A 75 8.91 1.30 -15.34
C ASN A 75 10.13 2.06 -15.86
N ARG A 76 10.02 3.38 -16.10
CA ARG A 76 11.17 4.22 -16.49
C ARG A 76 12.26 4.22 -15.42
N VAL A 77 11.90 4.31 -14.14
CA VAL A 77 12.86 4.26 -13.02
C VAL A 77 13.50 2.87 -12.90
N LEU A 78 12.71 1.80 -13.02
CA LEU A 78 13.21 0.43 -13.00
C LEU A 78 14.14 0.12 -14.18
N HIS A 79 13.83 0.65 -15.36
CA HIS A 79 14.68 0.53 -16.54
C HIS A 79 16.06 1.16 -16.32
N HIS A 80 16.14 2.39 -15.78
CA HIS A 80 17.41 3.01 -15.43
C HIS A 80 18.21 2.22 -14.38
N ARG A 81 17.51 1.60 -13.42
CA ARG A 81 18.14 0.70 -12.44
C ARG A 81 18.70 -0.56 -13.10
N GLN A 82 17.94 -1.19 -13.98
CA GLN A 82 18.34 -2.41 -14.67
C GLN A 82 19.58 -2.21 -15.55
N ILE A 83 19.66 -1.06 -16.24
CA ILE A 83 20.85 -0.70 -17.03
C ILE A 83 22.05 -0.38 -16.14
N GLY A 84 21.83 0.08 -14.90
CA GLY A 84 22.90 0.45 -13.98
C GLY A 84 23.45 1.87 -14.19
N THR A 85 22.65 2.77 -14.77
CA THR A 85 23.04 4.17 -14.97
C THR A 85 23.28 4.89 -13.63
N VAL A 86 24.05 5.99 -13.63
CA VAL A 86 24.25 6.84 -12.43
C VAL A 86 22.90 7.31 -11.86
N THR A 87 21.91 7.58 -12.73
CA THR A 87 20.55 7.94 -12.30
C THR A 87 19.87 6.80 -11.55
N GLY A 88 19.94 5.56 -12.06
CA GLY A 88 19.41 4.37 -11.40
C GLY A 88 20.03 4.13 -10.02
N LYS A 89 21.36 4.20 -9.93
CA LYS A 89 22.10 4.08 -8.66
C LYS A 89 21.67 5.15 -7.65
N LYS A 90 21.47 6.40 -8.09
CA LYS A 90 20.99 7.47 -7.22
C LYS A 90 19.56 7.26 -6.73
N PHE A 91 18.67 6.71 -7.57
CA PHE A 91 17.31 6.34 -7.13
C PHE A 91 17.36 5.25 -6.04
N GLU A 92 18.22 4.25 -6.21
CA GLU A 92 18.42 3.17 -5.22
C GLU A 92 18.95 3.71 -3.89
N LEU A 93 19.94 4.60 -3.94
CA LEU A 93 20.50 5.26 -2.75
C LEU A 93 19.59 6.35 -2.17
N GLY A 94 18.52 6.73 -2.86
CA GLY A 94 17.62 7.83 -2.46
C GLY A 94 18.24 9.24 -2.60
N LEU A 95 19.32 9.39 -3.34
CA LEU A 95 20.05 10.64 -3.49
C LEU A 95 19.46 11.52 -4.62
N PRO A 96 19.77 12.83 -4.65
CA PRO A 96 19.31 13.71 -5.72
C PRO A 96 19.91 13.34 -7.09
N VAL A 97 19.01 13.08 -8.04
CA VAL A 97 19.34 12.55 -9.38
C VAL A 97 19.93 13.62 -10.32
N ARG A 98 19.46 14.87 -10.22
CA ARG A 98 19.76 15.97 -11.16
C ARG A 98 21.07 16.73 -10.86
N GLY A 99 22.11 16.03 -10.42
CA GLY A 99 23.43 16.64 -10.16
C GLY A 99 23.50 17.62 -8.97
N GLN A 100 22.50 17.61 -8.09
CA GLN A 100 22.47 18.52 -6.94
C GLN A 100 23.46 18.08 -5.86
N ARG A 101 23.90 19.04 -5.04
CA ARG A 101 24.81 18.81 -3.91
C ARG A 101 24.16 17.96 -2.82
N THR A 102 24.90 16.97 -2.31
CA THR A 102 24.43 16.02 -1.28
C THR A 102 24.90 16.32 0.14
N ARG A 103 25.89 17.22 0.32
CA ARG A 103 26.53 17.47 1.63
C ARG A 103 25.59 18.05 2.69
N THR A 104 24.63 18.89 2.32
CA THR A 104 23.78 19.62 3.28
C THR A 104 22.29 19.41 3.02
N ASN A 105 21.78 19.87 1.88
CA ASN A 105 20.35 19.97 1.61
C ASN A 105 19.86 18.89 0.65
N ALA A 106 19.67 17.66 1.14
CA ALA A 106 19.15 16.52 0.35
C ALA A 106 17.90 15.85 0.96
N ARG A 107 17.26 16.46 1.96
CA ARG A 107 16.19 15.85 2.77
C ARG A 107 15.00 15.34 1.94
N THR A 108 14.51 16.14 1.00
CA THR A 108 13.36 15.79 0.16
C THR A 108 13.66 14.60 -0.76
N ALA A 109 14.84 14.58 -1.38
CA ALA A 109 15.30 13.48 -2.21
C ALA A 109 15.41 12.18 -1.40
N ASN A 110 16.08 12.25 -0.25
CA ASN A 110 16.29 11.11 0.65
C ASN A 110 14.95 10.49 1.10
N LYS A 111 13.91 11.32 1.29
CA LYS A 111 12.57 10.87 1.69
C LYS A 111 11.77 10.27 0.53
N LEU A 112 11.78 10.90 -0.64
CA LEU A 112 10.82 10.61 -1.71
C LEU A 112 11.36 9.74 -2.84
N ASN A 113 12.66 9.79 -3.14
CA ASN A 113 13.21 9.16 -4.34
C ASN A 113 13.11 7.63 -4.30
N ARG A 114 13.17 7.02 -3.12
CA ARG A 114 13.03 5.56 -2.95
C ARG A 114 11.60 5.06 -3.10
N ARG A 115 10.58 5.94 -3.08
CA ARG A 115 9.16 5.53 -3.09
C ARG A 115 8.80 4.70 -4.31
N TRP A 116 9.42 4.96 -5.47
CA TRP A 116 9.17 4.24 -6.71
C TRP A 116 9.80 2.84 -6.74
N LEU A 117 10.83 2.63 -5.92
CA LEU A 117 11.58 1.37 -5.81
C LEU A 117 11.19 0.55 -4.59
N ALA A 118 10.33 1.09 -3.71
CA ALA A 118 9.80 0.35 -2.58
C ALA A 118 9.13 -0.92 -3.10
N LYS A 119 9.58 -2.08 -2.61
CA LYS A 119 8.88 -3.33 -2.84
C LYS A 119 7.48 -3.14 -2.28
N ASP A 120 6.47 -3.36 -3.11
CA ASP A 120 5.13 -3.63 -2.62
C ASP A 120 5.31 -4.85 -1.71
N TYR A 121 5.27 -4.65 -0.39
CA TYR A 121 5.26 -5.77 0.53
C TYR A 121 3.98 -6.51 0.23
N SER A 122 4.07 -7.52 -0.63
CA SER A 122 3.06 -8.54 -0.72
C SER A 122 3.07 -9.17 0.66
N THR A 123 2.11 -8.78 1.50
CA THR A 123 1.69 -9.62 2.62
C THR A 123 1.02 -10.85 2.03
N MET A 124 1.78 -11.68 1.31
CA MET A 124 1.62 -13.12 1.43
C MET A 124 2.09 -13.44 2.84
N THR A 125 1.30 -13.05 3.84
CA THR A 125 1.33 -13.76 5.11
C THR A 125 1.03 -15.19 4.70
N ALA A 126 2.04 -16.06 4.73
CA ALA A 126 1.81 -17.48 4.52
C ALA A 126 0.60 -17.87 5.38
N PRO A 127 -0.42 -18.54 4.83
CA PRO A 127 -1.60 -18.88 5.60
C PRO A 127 -1.13 -19.53 6.89
N ARG A 128 -1.52 -18.93 8.03
CA ARG A 128 -1.15 -19.45 9.34
C ARG A 128 -1.58 -20.93 9.32
N PRO A 129 -0.67 -21.90 9.55
CA PRO A 129 -1.05 -23.29 9.53
C PRO A 129 -2.22 -23.47 10.49
N LEU A 130 -3.29 -24.09 10.00
CA LEU A 130 -4.48 -24.35 10.81
C LEU A 130 -4.02 -25.03 12.10
N PRO A 131 -4.59 -24.66 13.28
CA PRO A 131 -4.27 -25.37 14.51
C PRO A 131 -4.55 -26.85 14.28
N THR A 132 -3.51 -27.69 14.40
CA THR A 132 -3.70 -29.13 14.41
C THR A 132 -4.68 -29.47 15.52
N PRO A 133 -5.76 -30.21 15.25
CA PRO A 133 -6.67 -30.62 16.30
C PRO A 133 -5.86 -31.38 17.34
N LEU A 134 -5.92 -30.90 18.59
CA LEU A 134 -5.30 -31.52 19.75
C LEU A 134 -5.57 -33.02 19.67
N ALA A 135 -4.50 -33.82 19.55
CA ALA A 135 -4.60 -35.26 19.63
C ALA A 135 -5.39 -35.59 20.90
N THR A 136 -6.53 -36.27 20.72
CA THR A 136 -7.37 -36.77 21.79
C THR A 136 -6.48 -37.49 22.79
N ILE A 137 -6.31 -36.91 23.98
CA ILE A 137 -5.69 -37.60 25.11
C ILE A 137 -6.53 -38.87 25.31
N PRO A 138 -5.96 -40.08 25.17
CA PRO A 138 -6.74 -41.28 25.43
C PRO A 138 -7.16 -41.27 26.90
N ALA A 139 -8.47 -41.37 27.14
CA ALA A 139 -9.03 -41.42 28.47
C ALA A 139 -8.38 -42.57 29.27
N PRO A 140 -8.02 -42.36 30.55
CA PRO A 140 -7.36 -43.39 31.34
C PRO A 140 -8.28 -44.60 31.51
N HIS A 141 -7.81 -45.76 31.05
CA HIS A 141 -8.46 -47.04 31.28
C HIS A 141 -8.64 -47.29 32.80
N HIS A 142 -9.84 -47.73 33.16
CA HIS A 142 -10.25 -48.06 34.52
C HIS A 142 -9.33 -49.14 35.11
N MET A 143 -8.47 -48.77 36.07
CA MET A 143 -7.68 -49.71 36.87
C MET A 143 -8.49 -50.16 38.10
N PRO A 144 -8.54 -51.47 38.42
CA PRO A 144 -9.30 -51.98 39.56
C PRO A 144 -8.66 -51.66 40.92
N LEU A 145 -9.54 -51.60 41.93
CA LEU A 145 -9.43 -51.09 43.30
C LEU A 145 -8.50 -51.90 44.24
N ALA A 146 -7.26 -52.21 43.85
CA ALA A 146 -6.38 -53.06 44.67
C ALA A 146 -4.89 -52.62 44.64
N ALA A 147 -4.60 -51.39 45.03
CA ALA A 147 -3.23 -50.98 45.42
C ALA A 147 -3.25 -49.68 46.24
N ARG A 148 -4.02 -49.65 47.32
CA ARG A 148 -3.93 -48.59 48.35
C ARG A 148 -3.07 -49.12 49.49
N ALA A 149 -1.77 -49.28 49.23
CA ALA A 149 -0.76 -49.57 50.24
C ALA A 149 0.15 -48.34 50.38
N MET A 150 0.13 -47.76 51.58
CA MET A 150 0.90 -46.59 52.00
C MET A 150 2.42 -46.81 51.87
N PRO A 151 3.18 -45.74 51.56
CA PRO A 151 4.45 -45.54 52.23
C PRO A 151 4.55 -44.10 52.78
N VAL A 152 3.90 -43.85 53.91
CA VAL A 152 4.18 -42.68 54.77
C VAL A 152 5.51 -42.85 55.56
N MET A 153 6.26 -43.92 55.28
CA MET A 153 7.50 -44.30 55.99
C MET A 153 8.79 -44.13 55.16
N ALA A 154 8.77 -43.30 54.09
CA ALA A 154 9.98 -43.04 53.28
C ALA A 154 10.54 -41.60 53.41
N HIS A 155 9.86 -40.71 54.13
CA HIS A 155 10.35 -39.34 54.38
C HIS A 155 10.87 -39.08 55.80
N MET A 156 10.69 -40.00 56.75
CA MET A 156 11.33 -39.91 58.07
C MET A 156 12.77 -40.49 58.10
N LEU A 157 13.16 -41.30 57.12
CA LEU A 157 14.49 -41.93 57.08
C LEU A 157 15.59 -41.10 56.39
N ASN A 158 15.24 -39.97 55.77
CA ASN A 158 16.21 -39.00 55.22
C ASN A 158 16.54 -37.84 56.18
N PHE A 159 15.97 -37.81 57.38
CA PHE A 159 16.27 -36.79 58.40
C PHE A 159 17.29 -37.27 59.46
N LEU A 160 17.60 -38.57 59.52
CA LEU A 160 18.60 -39.16 60.43
C LEU A 160 19.95 -39.52 59.75
N LYS A 161 20.15 -39.15 58.48
CA LYS A 161 21.44 -39.29 57.76
C LYS A 161 22.12 -37.94 57.48
N ARG A 162 21.77 -36.90 58.25
CA ARG A 162 22.34 -35.55 58.14
C ARG A 162 22.84 -34.99 59.48
N VAL A 163 23.37 -35.89 60.33
CA VAL A 163 24.29 -35.62 61.44
C VAL A 163 25.49 -36.54 61.26
#